data_AF-A0A8H3F5Z7-F1
#
_entry.id   AF-A0A8H3F5Z7-F1
#
_cell.length_a   1.000
_cell.length_b   1.000
_cell.length_c   1.000
_cell.angle_alpha   90.00
_cell.angle_beta   90.00
_cell.angle_gamma   90.00
#
_symmetry.space_group_name_H-M   'P 1'
#
loop_
_entity.id
_entity.type
_entity.pdbx_description
1 polymer ?
#
loop_
_entity_poly.entity_id
_entity_poly.type
_entity_poly.pdbx_seq_one_letter_code
_entity_poly.pdbx_strand_id
1 'polypeptide(L)'
;TLIKASTKAINALFSLKSATPPSLLDEPLGYSPTARPSDLYDVPQSAVLHRGQSFFDKVYGKVSKRVMSQMDRSGTEDLGITARLMYGYIFSNTNVLSARETSFVLVAGLIPQDVE
;
A
#
# COMPACT_ATOMS: atom_id res chain seq x y z
N THR A 1 8.56 0.47 14.80
CA THR A 1 7.11 0.72 14.59
C THR A 1 6.53 -0.11 13.46
N LEU A 2 7.15 -0.15 12.27
CA LEU A 2 6.74 -1.00 11.13
C LEU A 2 6.57 -2.50 11.45
N ILE A 3 7.54 -3.11 12.14
CA ILE A 3 7.46 -4.55 12.49
C ILE A 3 6.23 -4.88 13.35
N LYS A 4 5.88 -4.02 14.32
CA LYS A 4 4.68 -4.18 15.15
C LYS A 4 3.38 -4.00 14.34
N ALA A 5 3.38 -3.12 13.33
CA ALA A 5 2.24 -2.97 12.43
C ALA A 5 2.07 -4.22 11.55
N SER A 6 3.16 -4.80 11.06
CA SER A 6 3.13 -6.02 10.24
C SER A 6 2.59 -7.23 11.00
N THR A 7 2.95 -7.43 12.28
CA THR A 7 2.44 -8.56 13.06
C THR A 7 0.94 -8.44 13.37
N LYS A 8 0.46 -7.23 13.68
CA LYS A 8 -0.98 -6.97 13.83
C LYS A 8 -1.75 -7.23 12.53
N ALA A 9 -1.22 -6.79 11.40
CA ALA A 9 -1.83 -7.02 10.09
C ALA A 9 -1.93 -8.52 9.76
N ILE A 10 -0.87 -9.29 10.02
CA ILE A 10 -0.86 -10.75 9.83
C ILE A 10 -1.96 -11.41 10.66
N ASN A 11 -2.03 -11.09 11.95
CA ASN A 11 -3.04 -11.67 12.84
C ASN A 11 -4.47 -11.29 12.42
N ALA A 12 -4.69 -10.02 12.05
CA ALA A 12 -5.98 -9.55 11.56
C ALA A 12 -6.41 -10.28 10.28
N LEU A 13 -5.47 -10.52 9.34
CA LEU A 13 -5.75 -11.27 8.12
C LEU A 13 -6.09 -12.74 8.41
N PHE A 14 -5.41 -13.38 9.37
CA PHE A 14 -5.78 -14.74 9.80
C PHE A 14 -7.16 -14.79 10.44
N SER A 15 -7.49 -13.83 11.32
CA SER A 15 -8.83 -13.73 11.91
C SER A 15 -9.90 -13.49 10.84
N LEU A 16 -9.63 -12.60 9.87
CA LEU A 16 -10.55 -12.34 8.76
C LEU A 16 -10.78 -13.59 7.92
N LYS A 17 -9.71 -14.33 7.58
CA LYS A 17 -9.81 -15.60 6.84
C LYS A 17 -10.72 -16.59 7.57
N SER A 18 -10.57 -16.75 8.88
CA SER A 18 -11.39 -17.68 9.68
C SER A 18 -12.87 -17.28 9.75
N ALA A 19 -13.19 -15.99 9.60
CA ALA A 19 -14.55 -15.48 9.62
C ALA A 19 -15.18 -15.32 8.22
N THR A 20 -14.40 -15.50 7.15
CA THR A 20 -14.86 -15.31 5.77
C THR A 20 -15.45 -16.61 5.21
N PRO A 21 -16.67 -16.61 4.65
CA PRO A 21 -17.26 -17.79 4.02
C PRO A 21 -16.39 -18.37 2.90
N PRO A 22 -16.35 -19.70 2.71
CA PRO A 22 -15.50 -20.33 1.70
C PRO A 22 -15.74 -19.82 0.27
N SER A 23 -16.97 -19.43 -0.07
CA SER A 23 -17.32 -18.89 -1.40
C SER A 23 -16.71 -17.52 -1.70
N LEU A 24 -16.19 -16.83 -0.69
CA LEU A 24 -15.53 -15.52 -0.81
C LEU A 24 -14.02 -15.60 -0.58
N LEU A 25 -13.48 -16.80 -0.36
CA LEU A 25 -12.04 -17.01 -0.23
C LEU A 25 -11.43 -17.30 -1.59
N ASP A 26 -10.34 -16.60 -1.91
CA ASP A 26 -9.52 -16.92 -3.08
C ASP A 26 -8.83 -18.29 -2.88
N GLU A 27 -8.67 -19.04 -3.98
CA GLU A 27 -7.89 -20.27 -3.97
C GLU A 27 -6.40 -19.97 -3.75
N PRO A 28 -5.68 -20.77 -2.94
CA PRO A 28 -4.23 -20.64 -2.80
C PRO A 28 -3.54 -20.76 -4.15
N LEU A 29 -2.69 -19.78 -4.50
CA LEU A 29 -1.99 -19.69 -5.79
C LEU A 29 -2.91 -19.51 -7.00
N GLY A 30 -4.20 -19.27 -6.79
CA GLY A 30 -5.15 -18.91 -7.83
C GLY A 30 -4.88 -17.52 -8.40
N TYR A 31 -5.59 -17.20 -9.48
CA TYR A 31 -5.55 -15.87 -10.07
C TYR A 31 -5.99 -14.82 -9.04
N SER A 32 -5.15 -13.81 -8.82
CA SER A 32 -5.53 -12.63 -8.04
C SER A 32 -5.72 -11.44 -8.97
N PRO A 33 -6.85 -10.72 -8.91
CA PRO A 33 -7.08 -9.52 -9.72
C PRO A 33 -6.07 -8.40 -9.40
N THR A 34 -5.43 -8.46 -8.23
CA THR A 34 -4.38 -7.51 -7.86
C THR A 34 -3.10 -7.69 -8.68
N ALA A 35 -2.81 -8.90 -9.20
CA ALA A 35 -1.58 -9.22 -9.93
C ALA A 35 -0.25 -8.82 -9.21
N ARG A 36 -0.28 -8.63 -7.88
CA ARG A 36 0.88 -8.18 -7.09
C ARG A 36 2.12 -9.08 -7.18
N PRO A 37 2.01 -10.41 -7.28
CA PRO A 37 3.18 -11.25 -7.51
C PRO A 37 3.92 -10.88 -8.80
N SER A 38 3.19 -10.53 -9.86
CA SER A 38 3.80 -10.14 -11.13
C SER A 38 4.54 -8.81 -11.04
N ASP A 39 3.99 -7.83 -10.30
CA ASP A 39 4.71 -6.57 -10.00
C ASP A 39 6.07 -6.82 -9.30
N LEU A 40 6.17 -7.90 -8.51
CA LEU A 40 7.39 -8.24 -7.76
C LEU A 40 8.41 -9.02 -8.59
N TYR A 41 7.96 -9.95 -9.44
CA TYR A 41 8.83 -10.92 -10.10
C TYR A 41 8.99 -10.71 -11.60
N ASP A 42 7.99 -10.14 -12.28
CA ASP A 42 7.94 -10.10 -13.74
C ASP A 42 8.05 -8.67 -14.30
N VAL A 43 7.50 -7.67 -13.61
CA VAL A 43 7.51 -6.27 -14.05
C VAL A 43 8.83 -5.59 -13.66
N PRO A 44 9.47 -4.84 -14.57
CA PRO A 44 10.67 -4.07 -14.22
C PRO A 44 10.42 -3.13 -13.04
N GLN A 45 11.29 -3.20 -12.02
CA GLN A 45 11.18 -2.39 -10.81
C GLN A 45 11.04 -0.88 -11.11
N SER A 46 11.76 -0.38 -12.11
CA SER A 46 11.66 1.02 -12.53
C SER A 46 10.24 1.41 -12.98
N ALA A 47 9.52 0.51 -13.67
CA ALA A 47 8.15 0.75 -14.09
C ALA A 47 7.19 0.78 -12.89
N VAL A 48 7.35 -0.13 -11.93
CA VAL A 48 6.57 -0.17 -10.69
C VAL A 48 6.78 1.10 -9.87
N LEU A 49 8.04 1.53 -9.69
CA LEU A 49 8.37 2.74 -8.96
C LEU A 49 7.87 4.00 -9.67
N HIS A 50 7.94 4.06 -11.00
CA HIS A 50 7.39 5.16 -11.79
C HIS A 50 5.86 5.26 -11.67
N ARG A 51 5.15 4.12 -11.70
CA ARG A 51 3.71 4.06 -11.44
C ARG A 51 3.40 4.56 -10.02
N GLY A 52 4.18 4.14 -9.04
CA GLY A 52 4.11 4.61 -7.65
C GLY A 52 4.26 6.12 -7.52
N GLN A 53 5.29 6.69 -8.14
CA GLN A 53 5.53 8.13 -8.15
C GLN A 53 4.37 8.89 -8.81
N SER A 54 3.90 8.40 -9.96
CA SER A 54 2.75 9.00 -10.67
C SER A 54 1.47 8.98 -9.81
N PHE A 55 1.25 7.92 -9.04
CA PHE A 55 0.13 7.83 -8.10
C PHE A 55 0.30 8.81 -6.93
N PHE A 56 1.51 8.86 -6.34
CA PHE A 56 1.83 9.80 -5.27
C PHE A 56 1.59 11.25 -5.69
N ASP A 57 2.00 11.61 -6.91
CA ASP A 57 1.79 12.94 -7.48
C ASP A 57 0.30 13.25 -7.68
N LYS A 58 -0.54 12.26 -8.00
CA LYS A 58 -1.99 12.44 -8.07
C LYS A 58 -2.62 12.66 -6.69
N VAL A 59 -2.15 11.94 -5.67
CA VAL A 59 -2.67 12.05 -4.30
C VAL A 59 -2.31 13.40 -3.66
N TYR A 60 -1.05 13.81 -3.77
CA TYR A 60 -0.57 15.04 -3.12
C TYR A 60 -0.62 16.27 -4.03
N GLY A 61 -0.83 16.11 -5.33
CA GLY A 61 -0.94 17.20 -6.29
C GLY A 61 0.27 18.13 -6.26
N LYS A 62 0.02 19.43 -6.22
CA LYS A 62 1.06 20.48 -6.30
C LYS A 62 2.12 20.41 -5.20
N VAL A 63 1.82 19.79 -4.06
CA VAL A 63 2.75 19.70 -2.92
C VAL A 63 3.55 18.40 -2.89
N SER A 64 3.34 17.47 -3.84
CA SER A 64 3.97 16.15 -3.83
C SER A 64 5.49 16.21 -3.68
N LYS A 65 6.18 17.03 -4.49
CA LYS A 65 7.64 17.22 -4.42
C LYS A 65 8.10 17.71 -3.05
N ARG A 66 7.37 18.65 -2.44
CA ARG A 66 7.70 19.17 -1.11
C ARG A 66 7.54 18.08 -0.06
N VAL A 67 6.43 17.34 -0.08
CA VAL A 67 6.16 16.26 0.89
C VAL A 67 7.22 15.16 0.77
N MET A 68 7.54 14.71 -0.44
CA MET A 68 8.59 13.71 -0.65
C MET A 68 9.96 14.24 -0.19
N SER A 69 10.30 15.49 -0.52
CA SER A 69 11.55 16.09 -0.04
C SER A 69 11.63 16.22 1.49
N GLN A 70 10.50 16.41 2.18
CA GLN A 70 10.47 16.41 3.63
C GLN A 70 10.68 15.01 4.19
N MET A 71 10.11 13.99 3.57
CA MET A 71 10.33 12.58 3.95
C MET A 71 11.77 12.14 3.70
N ASP A 72 12.39 12.56 2.59
CA ASP A 72 13.80 12.30 2.29
C ASP A 72 14.75 12.95 3.30
N ARG A 73 14.29 13.95 4.06
CA ARG A 73 15.08 14.77 4.99
C ARG A 73 14.63 14.64 6.45
N SER A 74 13.80 13.65 6.78
CA SER A 74 13.26 13.46 8.13
C SER A 74 14.25 12.70 9.04
N GLY A 75 15.47 13.23 9.17
CA GLY A 75 16.55 12.64 9.98
C GLY A 75 17.28 11.45 9.32
N THR A 76 16.63 10.74 8.40
CA THR A 76 17.18 9.66 7.56
C THR A 76 16.40 9.62 6.23
N GLU A 77 16.97 8.99 5.18
CA GLU A 77 16.30 8.75 3.90
C GLU A 77 15.23 7.65 3.96
N ASP A 78 15.21 6.87 5.06
CA ASP A 78 14.37 5.67 5.19
C ASP A 78 12.89 5.96 5.00
N LEU A 79 12.39 7.12 5.45
CA LEU A 79 10.98 7.48 5.30
C LEU A 79 10.63 7.72 3.83
N GLY A 80 11.49 8.44 3.10
CA GLY A 80 11.36 8.65 1.67
C GLY A 80 11.45 7.35 0.87
N ILE A 81 12.37 6.45 1.22
CA ILE A 81 12.50 5.12 0.58
C ILE A 81 11.24 4.28 0.86
N THR A 82 10.80 4.23 2.12
CA THR A 82 9.61 3.50 2.54
C THR A 82 8.38 3.99 1.78
N ALA A 83 8.21 5.31 1.64
CA ALA A 83 7.11 5.88 0.86
C ALA A 83 7.14 5.41 -0.60
N ARG A 84 8.30 5.47 -1.27
CA ARG A 84 8.42 5.02 -2.66
C ARG A 84 8.09 3.52 -2.83
N LEU A 85 8.54 2.67 -1.91
CA LEU A 85 8.22 1.24 -1.92
C LEU A 85 6.72 0.99 -1.72
N MET A 86 6.11 1.66 -0.73
CA MET A 86 4.68 1.52 -0.45
C MET A 86 3.81 2.01 -1.59
N TYR A 87 4.11 3.19 -2.14
CA TYR A 87 3.36 3.73 -3.27
C TYR A 87 3.58 2.93 -4.56
N GLY A 88 4.79 2.42 -4.80
CA GLY A 88 5.10 1.54 -5.94
C GLY A 88 4.34 0.22 -5.90
N TYR A 89 4.54 -0.56 -4.85
CA TYR A 89 4.09 -1.96 -4.80
C TYR A 89 2.71 -2.17 -4.18
N ILE A 90 2.24 -1.23 -3.34
CA ILE A 90 1.00 -1.42 -2.57
C ILE A 90 -0.11 -0.49 -3.04
N PHE A 91 0.11 0.84 -3.00
CA PHE A 91 -0.98 1.81 -3.18
C PHE A 91 -1.29 2.16 -4.63
N SER A 92 -0.31 2.12 -5.53
CA SER A 92 -0.56 2.47 -6.94
C SER A 92 -1.32 1.41 -7.73
N ASN A 93 -1.51 0.21 -7.17
CA ASN A 93 -2.32 -0.82 -7.77
C ASN A 93 -3.80 -0.45 -7.68
N THR A 94 -4.41 -0.21 -8.84
CA THR A 94 -5.81 0.22 -8.95
C THR A 94 -6.69 -0.79 -9.67
N ASN A 95 -6.26 -2.06 -9.72
CA ASN A 95 -6.99 -3.13 -10.39
C ASN A 95 -8.26 -3.55 -9.66
N VAL A 96 -8.31 -3.31 -8.34
CA VAL A 96 -9.46 -3.65 -7.48
C VAL A 96 -10.12 -2.39 -6.93
N LEU A 97 -9.32 -1.49 -6.33
CA LEU A 97 -9.80 -0.22 -5.80
C LEU A 97 -9.29 0.93 -6.66
N SER A 98 -10.16 1.88 -6.98
CA SER A 98 -9.75 3.15 -7.57
C SER A 98 -8.87 3.96 -6.60
N ALA A 99 -8.16 4.96 -7.12
CA ALA A 99 -7.35 5.85 -6.29
C ALA A 99 -8.16 6.53 -5.16
N ARG A 100 -9.43 6.86 -5.43
CA ARG A 100 -10.33 7.47 -4.45
C ARG A 100 -10.73 6.50 -3.35
N GLU A 101 -11.06 5.26 -3.71
CA GLU A 101 -11.41 4.21 -2.74
C GLU A 101 -10.19 3.83 -1.88
N THR A 102 -9.01 3.70 -2.49
CA THR A 102 -7.76 3.47 -1.75
C THR A 102 -7.49 4.59 -0.74
N SER A 103 -7.71 5.86 -1.11
CA SER A 103 -7.59 6.98 -0.18
C SER A 103 -8.61 6.92 0.96
N PHE A 104 -9.86 6.52 0.67
CA PHE A 104 -10.89 6.36 1.70
C PHE A 104 -10.54 5.26 2.70
N VAL A 105 -10.06 4.10 2.23
CA VAL A 105 -9.62 2.99 3.08
C VAL A 105 -8.42 3.40 3.95
N LEU A 106 -7.48 4.17 3.40
CA LEU A 106 -6.34 4.70 4.16
C LEU A 106 -6.79 5.60 5.31
N VAL A 107 -7.68 6.56 5.05
CA VAL A 107 -8.22 7.45 6.09
C VAL A 107 -9.00 6.64 7.13
N ALA A 108 -9.86 5.73 6.69
CA ALA A 108 -10.63 4.86 7.58
C ALA A 108 -9.74 3.97 8.47
N GLY A 109 -8.57 3.54 7.99
CA GLY A 109 -7.60 2.77 8.77
C GLY A 109 -6.80 3.59 9.80
N LEU A 110 -6.80 4.92 9.67
CA LEU A 110 -6.12 5.84 10.59
C LEU A 110 -7.03 6.30 11.74
N ILE A 111 -8.34 6.41 11.51
CA ILE A 111 -9.31 6.82 12.55
C ILE A 111 -9.22 5.97 13.83
N PRO A 112 -9.15 4.62 13.77
CA PRO A 112 -9.06 3.78 14.96
C PRO A 112 -7.70 3.83 15.66
N GLN A 113 -6.68 4.44 15.03
CA GLN A 113 -5.35 4.59 15.64
C GLN A 113 -5.24 5.83 16.52
N ASP A 114 -6.23 6.73 16.46
CA ASP A 114 -6.29 8.00 17.20
C ASP A 114 -7.20 7.91 18.44
N VAL A 115 -7.42 6.69 18.95
CA VAL A 115 -8.20 6.45 20.17
C VAL A 115 -7.21 6.24 21.31
N GLU A 116 -7.07 7.25 22.17
CA GLU A 116 -6.41 7.14 23.49
C GLU A 116 -7.18 6.20 24.44
#